data_AF-X0VU73-F1
#
_entry.id   AF-X0VU73-F1
#
_cell.length_a   1.000
_cell.length_b   1.000
_cell.length_c   1.000
_cell.angle_alpha   90.00
_cell.angle_beta   90.00
_cell.angle_gamma   90.00
#
_symmetry.space_group_name_H-M   'P 1'
#
loop_
_entity.id
_entity.type
_entity.pdbx_description
1 polymer ?
#
loop_
_entity_poly.entity_id
_entity_poly.type
_entity_poly.pdbx_seq_one_letter_code
_entity_poly.pdbx_strand_id
1 'polypeptide(L)'
;MYGEMNDYEGGGLGLLNQTMLYNLGISADHYIKVGFDGLIGLVDAMGGIDVPVHCRLEDYWPYPNEQGEYYRIALEPGIHHMDGELALWYSRSRKTTSVFSRERRQQQVLEAMWQGAKQMNLLEAVPSLYEQMAHLFETNLGMGNILSLAVTAAQLDAANIKRRNIGWSQVEPYTTPYGGGVYLPIWPEIEPIIADVLSPASVNRAEQGAVLVEVWNGTEHVDWDLLAADRLYRYGYVPVIGNADRRDYSQTEI
;
A
#
# COMPACT_ATOMS: atom_id res chain seq x y z
N MET A 1 -21.65 -6.34 -7.96
CA MET A 1 -21.46 -4.93 -7.55
C MET A 1 -22.71 -4.12 -7.86
N TYR A 2 -22.97 -2.99 -7.18
CA TYR A 2 -24.21 -2.21 -7.37
C TYR A 2 -24.40 -1.77 -8.83
N GLY A 3 -23.34 -1.34 -9.53
CA GLY A 3 -23.43 -0.99 -10.95
C GLY A 3 -23.80 -2.17 -11.87
N GLU A 4 -23.34 -3.39 -11.55
CA GLU A 4 -23.74 -4.61 -12.29
C GLU A 4 -25.21 -4.97 -12.04
N MET A 5 -25.67 -4.82 -10.79
CA MET A 5 -27.06 -5.13 -10.42
C MET A 5 -28.09 -4.18 -11.03
N ASN A 6 -27.65 -3.03 -11.55
CA ASN A 6 -28.51 -1.99 -12.13
C ASN A 6 -28.19 -1.73 -13.61
N ASP A 7 -27.48 -2.65 -14.29
CA ASP A 7 -27.13 -2.55 -15.71
C ASP A 7 -26.48 -1.21 -16.11
N TYR A 8 -25.66 -0.64 -15.21
CA TYR A 8 -24.96 0.62 -15.47
C TYR A 8 -23.93 0.44 -16.60
N GLU A 9 -23.75 1.46 -17.44
CA GLU A 9 -22.75 1.42 -18.52
C GLU A 9 -21.33 1.26 -17.95
N GLY A 10 -20.61 0.23 -18.39
CA GLY A 10 -19.32 -0.16 -17.78
C GLY A 10 -19.45 -0.92 -16.45
N GLY A 11 -20.66 -1.33 -16.06
CA GLY A 11 -20.95 -2.18 -14.92
C GLY A 11 -20.58 -1.57 -13.57
N GLY A 12 -20.12 -2.43 -12.65
CA GLY A 12 -19.76 -2.03 -11.28
C GLY A 12 -18.61 -1.02 -11.23
N LEU A 13 -17.63 -1.17 -12.12
CA LEU A 13 -16.43 -0.32 -12.15
C LEU A 13 -16.67 0.99 -12.90
N GLY A 14 -17.51 0.97 -13.95
CA GLY A 14 -17.98 2.21 -14.60
C GLY A 14 -18.70 3.13 -13.61
N LEU A 15 -19.60 2.57 -12.80
CA LEU A 15 -20.30 3.34 -11.76
C LEU A 15 -19.34 3.85 -10.68
N LEU A 16 -18.36 3.04 -10.27
CA LEU A 16 -17.34 3.46 -9.30
C LEU A 16 -16.55 4.66 -9.84
N ASN A 17 -16.10 4.59 -11.09
CA ASN A 17 -15.35 5.67 -11.72
C ASN A 17 -16.16 6.97 -11.78
N GLN A 18 -17.44 6.89 -12.19
CA GLN A 18 -18.33 8.05 -12.21
C GLN A 18 -18.57 8.61 -10.80
N THR A 19 -18.68 7.74 -9.79
CA THR A 19 -18.84 8.17 -8.40
C THR A 19 -17.61 8.91 -7.89
N MET A 20 -16.40 8.42 -8.20
CA MET A 20 -15.15 9.11 -7.86
C MET A 20 -15.06 10.47 -8.58
N LEU A 21 -15.42 10.52 -9.86
CA LEU A 21 -15.39 11.75 -10.64
C LEU A 21 -16.37 12.79 -10.08
N TYR A 22 -17.61 12.38 -9.79
CA TYR A 22 -18.65 13.26 -9.28
C TYR A 22 -18.30 13.84 -7.89
N ASN A 23 -17.76 13.01 -6.99
CA ASN A 23 -17.50 13.43 -5.61
C ASN A 23 -16.13 14.06 -5.42
N LEU A 24 -15.09 13.54 -6.09
CA LEU A 24 -13.68 13.90 -5.83
C LEU A 24 -13.02 14.59 -7.03
N GLY A 25 -13.66 14.63 -8.20
CA GLY A 25 -13.04 15.11 -9.43
C GLY A 25 -11.92 14.19 -9.97
N ILE A 26 -11.86 12.95 -9.49
CA ILE A 26 -10.82 11.97 -9.84
C ILE A 26 -11.46 10.87 -10.70
N SER A 27 -10.84 10.56 -11.83
CA SER A 27 -11.18 9.41 -12.66
C SER A 27 -9.97 8.48 -12.84
N ALA A 28 -10.24 7.19 -13.00
CA ALA A 28 -9.26 6.19 -13.39
C ALA A 28 -9.55 5.71 -14.82
N ASP A 29 -8.54 5.77 -15.69
CA ASP A 29 -8.64 5.29 -17.07
C ASP A 29 -8.65 3.75 -17.15
N HIS A 30 -7.96 3.13 -16.20
CA HIS A 30 -7.76 1.70 -16.13
C HIS A 30 -8.02 1.15 -14.72
N TYR A 31 -8.38 -0.12 -14.65
CA TYR A 31 -8.62 -0.81 -13.39
C TYR A 31 -7.89 -2.14 -13.31
N ILE A 32 -7.61 -2.57 -12.08
CA ILE A 32 -7.30 -3.95 -11.74
C ILE A 32 -8.18 -4.32 -10.56
N LYS A 33 -8.85 -5.47 -10.64
CA LYS A 33 -9.70 -6.03 -9.59
C LYS A 33 -9.13 -7.38 -9.19
N VAL A 34 -8.83 -7.54 -7.90
CA VAL A 34 -8.17 -8.73 -7.36
C VAL A 34 -9.00 -9.27 -6.20
N GLY A 35 -9.21 -10.58 -6.16
CA GLY A 35 -9.81 -11.29 -5.03
C GLY A 35 -8.80 -11.59 -3.92
N PHE A 36 -9.23 -12.32 -2.89
CA PHE A 36 -8.30 -12.76 -1.83
C PHE A 36 -7.29 -13.78 -2.34
N ASP A 37 -7.76 -14.83 -3.00
CA ASP A 37 -6.88 -15.85 -3.61
C ASP A 37 -5.97 -15.22 -4.67
N GLY A 38 -6.46 -14.19 -5.35
CA GLY A 38 -5.68 -13.41 -6.29
C GLY A 38 -4.51 -12.70 -5.62
N LEU A 39 -4.73 -12.00 -4.48
CA LEU A 39 -3.64 -11.37 -3.75
C LEU A 39 -2.62 -12.39 -3.24
N ILE A 40 -3.10 -13.50 -2.66
CA ILE A 40 -2.24 -14.58 -2.16
C ILE A 40 -1.35 -15.10 -3.30
N GLY A 41 -1.96 -15.55 -4.40
CA GLY A 41 -1.23 -16.12 -5.52
C GLY A 41 -0.29 -15.11 -6.20
N LEU A 42 -0.66 -13.82 -6.23
CA LEU A 42 0.21 -12.78 -6.77
C LEU A 42 1.49 -12.61 -5.92
N VAL A 43 1.36 -12.59 -4.59
CA VAL A 43 2.50 -12.48 -3.66
C VAL A 43 3.37 -13.74 -3.69
N ASP A 44 2.76 -14.92 -3.65
CA ASP A 44 3.48 -16.19 -3.64
C ASP A 44 4.28 -16.41 -4.93
N ALA A 45 3.74 -16.00 -6.09
CA ALA A 45 4.44 -16.09 -7.36
C ALA A 45 5.69 -15.18 -7.46
N MET A 46 5.78 -14.15 -6.62
CA MET A 46 6.99 -13.32 -6.46
C MET A 46 7.98 -13.92 -5.44
N GLY A 47 7.62 -15.04 -4.80
CA GLY A 47 8.40 -15.64 -3.72
C GLY A 47 8.22 -14.95 -2.37
N GLY A 48 7.11 -14.23 -2.17
CA GLY A 48 6.87 -13.39 -1.00
C GLY A 48 7.26 -11.93 -1.20
N ILE A 49 6.96 -11.09 -0.20
CA ILE A 49 7.25 -9.64 -0.21
C ILE A 49 7.81 -9.18 1.14
N ASP A 50 8.75 -8.24 1.12
CA ASP A 50 9.30 -7.64 2.34
C ASP A 50 8.52 -6.38 2.71
N VAL A 51 7.85 -6.39 3.87
CA VAL A 51 6.97 -5.31 4.33
C VAL A 51 7.55 -4.64 5.58
N PRO A 52 7.75 -3.31 5.59
CA PRO A 52 8.16 -2.57 6.77
C PRO A 52 6.99 -2.40 7.75
N VAL A 53 7.02 -3.14 8.86
CA VAL A 53 6.05 -3.04 9.95
C VAL A 53 6.55 -2.00 10.95
N HIS A 54 5.89 -0.83 10.99
CA HIS A 54 6.34 0.31 11.80
C HIS A 54 5.87 0.30 13.26
N CYS A 55 4.78 -0.42 13.53
CA CYS A 55 4.14 -0.49 14.83
C CYS A 55 3.70 -1.92 15.07
N ARG A 56 3.76 -2.37 16.34
CA ARG A 56 3.25 -3.69 16.71
C ARG A 56 1.81 -3.85 16.23
N LEU A 57 1.53 -4.91 15.50
CA LEU A 57 0.20 -5.30 15.05
C LEU A 57 -0.15 -6.64 15.65
N GLU A 58 -1.17 -6.68 16.49
CA GLU A 58 -1.75 -7.93 16.98
C GLU A 58 -3.21 -7.99 16.53
N ASP A 59 -3.61 -9.03 15.80
CA ASP A 59 -5.01 -9.23 15.39
C ASP A 59 -5.31 -10.73 15.24
N TYR A 60 -6.58 -11.07 15.12
CA TYR A 60 -7.03 -12.45 14.96
C TYR A 60 -6.60 -13.03 13.61
N TRP A 61 -6.09 -14.25 13.62
CA TRP A 61 -5.92 -15.04 12.40
C TRP A 61 -7.31 -15.38 11.82
N PRO A 62 -7.50 -15.37 10.49
CA PRO A 62 -8.83 -15.53 9.90
C PRO A 62 -9.29 -16.99 9.87
N TYR A 63 -8.40 -17.93 10.18
CA TYR A 63 -8.69 -19.36 10.23
C TYR A 63 -8.58 -19.86 11.68
N PRO A 64 -9.49 -20.74 12.13
CA PRO A 64 -9.36 -21.38 13.43
C PRO A 64 -8.17 -22.36 13.44
N ASN A 65 -7.65 -22.64 14.62
CA ASN A 65 -6.73 -23.77 14.82
C ASN A 65 -7.47 -25.13 14.71
N GLU A 66 -6.75 -26.23 14.88
CA GLU A 66 -7.30 -27.59 14.83
C GLU A 66 -8.45 -27.82 15.83
N GLN A 67 -8.50 -27.04 16.90
CA GLN A 67 -9.53 -27.09 17.94
C GLN A 67 -10.75 -26.22 17.63
N GLY A 68 -10.78 -25.52 16.49
CA GLY A 68 -11.87 -24.61 16.10
C GLY A 68 -11.77 -23.22 16.74
N GLU A 69 -10.65 -22.90 17.40
CA GLU A 69 -10.46 -21.64 18.12
C GLU A 69 -9.71 -20.61 17.26
N TYR A 70 -10.21 -19.38 17.23
CA TYR A 70 -9.52 -18.26 16.60
C TYR A 70 -8.47 -17.69 17.55
N TYR A 71 -7.21 -17.77 17.13
CA TYR A 71 -6.09 -17.21 17.88
C TYR A 71 -5.64 -15.87 17.30
N ARG A 72 -4.85 -15.13 18.07
CA ARG A 72 -4.22 -13.90 17.63
C ARG A 72 -2.77 -14.17 17.27
N ILE A 73 -2.29 -13.47 16.25
CA ILE A 73 -0.87 -13.38 15.95
C ILE A 73 -0.42 -11.93 16.11
N ALA A 74 0.87 -11.74 16.40
CA ALA A 74 1.48 -10.43 16.56
C ALA A 74 2.69 -10.30 15.62
N LEU A 75 2.80 -9.14 14.97
CA LEU A 75 4.00 -8.69 14.27
C LEU A 75 4.62 -7.55 15.07
N GLU A 76 5.89 -7.69 15.43
CA GLU A 76 6.68 -6.60 16.01
C GLU A 76 7.15 -5.62 14.96
N PRO A 77 7.56 -4.39 15.35
CA PRO A 77 8.24 -3.49 14.43
C PRO A 77 9.51 -4.14 13.84
N GLY A 78 9.60 -4.19 12.52
CA GLY A 78 10.74 -4.72 11.77
C GLY A 78 10.42 -4.89 10.28
N ILE A 79 11.37 -5.40 9.51
CA ILE A 79 11.10 -5.87 8.15
C ILE A 79 10.62 -7.32 8.24
N HIS A 80 9.43 -7.59 7.69
CA HIS A 80 8.87 -8.93 7.68
C HIS A 80 8.75 -9.43 6.24
N HIS A 81 9.36 -10.57 5.97
CA HIS A 81 9.11 -11.30 4.74
C HIS A 81 7.75 -12.01 4.86
N MET A 82 6.80 -11.62 4.03
CA MET A 82 5.42 -12.10 4.04
C MET A 82 5.13 -12.94 2.80
N ASP A 83 4.65 -14.15 3.02
CA ASP A 83 3.95 -14.92 1.98
C ASP A 83 2.55 -14.34 1.71
N GLY A 84 1.83 -14.92 0.76
CA GLY A 84 0.51 -14.44 0.35
C GLY A 84 -0.52 -14.46 1.48
N GLU A 85 -0.50 -15.49 2.34
CA GLU A 85 -1.41 -15.58 3.48
C GLU A 85 -1.14 -14.50 4.52
N LEU A 86 0.13 -14.31 4.90
CA LEU A 86 0.51 -13.28 5.86
C LEU A 86 0.29 -11.87 5.30
N ALA A 87 0.55 -11.64 4.02
CA ALA A 87 0.27 -10.37 3.34
C ALA A 87 -1.25 -10.08 3.27
N LEU A 88 -2.07 -11.10 2.98
CA LEU A 88 -3.53 -10.97 3.01
C LEU A 88 -4.03 -10.68 4.43
N TRP A 89 -3.54 -11.39 5.44
CA TRP A 89 -3.88 -11.11 6.84
C TRP A 89 -3.47 -9.70 7.22
N TYR A 90 -2.23 -9.30 6.92
CA TYR A 90 -1.69 -7.99 7.22
C TYR A 90 -2.51 -6.88 6.55
N SER A 91 -2.97 -7.05 5.31
CA SER A 91 -3.81 -6.07 4.62
C SER A 91 -5.28 -6.06 5.08
N ARG A 92 -5.75 -7.10 5.79
CA ARG A 92 -7.14 -7.23 6.27
C ARG A 92 -7.33 -6.88 7.75
N SER A 93 -6.28 -6.99 8.56
CA SER A 93 -6.32 -6.69 9.99
C SER A 93 -6.98 -5.34 10.25
N ARG A 94 -7.87 -5.26 11.24
CA ARG A 94 -8.68 -4.07 11.53
C ARG A 94 -9.22 -4.08 12.96
N LYS A 95 -9.48 -5.26 13.55
CA LYS A 95 -10.27 -5.36 14.80
C LYS A 95 -9.57 -4.69 15.98
N THR A 96 -8.24 -4.65 15.97
CA THR A 96 -7.42 -4.04 17.01
C THR A 96 -6.89 -2.66 16.65
N THR A 97 -7.18 -2.17 15.44
CA THR A 97 -6.71 -0.87 14.94
C THR A 97 -7.87 -0.07 14.35
N SER A 98 -7.89 0.17 13.03
CA SER A 98 -8.94 0.94 12.37
C SER A 98 -8.97 0.67 10.86
N VAL A 99 -10.04 1.14 10.19
CA VAL A 99 -10.12 1.12 8.72
C VAL A 99 -8.99 1.93 8.08
N PHE A 100 -8.64 3.09 8.64
CA PHE A 100 -7.57 3.94 8.13
C PHE A 100 -6.18 3.32 8.32
N SER A 101 -5.96 2.62 9.43
CA SER A 101 -4.74 1.82 9.64
C SER A 101 -4.64 0.68 8.63
N ARG A 102 -5.78 0.06 8.29
CA ARG A 102 -5.86 -1.01 7.28
C ARG A 102 -5.54 -0.49 5.88
N GLU A 103 -6.08 0.66 5.49
CA GLU A 103 -5.79 1.30 4.19
C GLU A 103 -4.31 1.64 4.04
N ARG A 104 -3.66 2.13 5.11
CA ARG A 104 -2.21 2.35 5.11
C ARG A 104 -1.44 1.04 4.86
N ARG A 105 -1.83 -0.05 5.53
CA ARG A 105 -1.21 -1.37 5.32
C ARG A 105 -1.44 -1.92 3.91
N GLN A 106 -2.60 -1.67 3.33
CA GLN A 106 -2.88 -2.02 1.93
C GLN A 106 -1.93 -1.29 0.97
N GLN A 107 -1.66 0.00 1.18
CA GLN A 107 -0.65 0.72 0.41
C GLN A 107 0.77 0.16 0.63
N GLN A 108 1.13 -0.22 1.87
CA GLN A 108 2.42 -0.84 2.15
C GLN A 108 2.59 -2.18 1.43
N VAL A 109 1.54 -3.00 1.36
CA VAL A 109 1.57 -4.27 0.59
C VAL A 109 1.75 -3.99 -0.90
N LEU A 110 1.00 -3.06 -1.49
CA LEU A 110 1.17 -2.70 -2.91
C LEU A 110 2.58 -2.17 -3.21
N GLU A 111 3.14 -1.37 -2.31
CA GLU A 111 4.50 -0.86 -2.40
C GLU A 111 5.54 -1.98 -2.31
N ALA A 112 5.40 -2.89 -1.36
CA ALA A 112 6.27 -4.05 -1.21
C ALA A 112 6.20 -5.00 -2.41
N MET A 113 5.00 -5.23 -2.97
CA MET A 113 4.83 -5.97 -4.23
C MET A 113 5.58 -5.29 -5.38
N TRP A 114 5.47 -3.97 -5.50
CA TRP A 114 6.19 -3.24 -6.54
C TRP A 114 7.71 -3.27 -6.34
N GLN A 115 8.21 -3.13 -5.10
CA GLN A 115 9.63 -3.25 -4.80
C GLN A 115 10.18 -4.65 -5.08
N GLY A 116 9.47 -5.69 -4.64
CA GLY A 116 9.82 -7.09 -4.96
C GLY A 116 9.85 -7.31 -6.47
N ALA A 117 8.83 -6.81 -7.18
CA ALA A 117 8.78 -6.90 -8.63
C ALA A 117 9.96 -6.16 -9.29
N LYS A 118 10.39 -4.98 -8.81
CA LYS A 118 11.58 -4.25 -9.31
C LYS A 118 12.90 -4.99 -9.10
N GLN A 119 13.00 -5.80 -8.05
CA GLN A 119 14.17 -6.64 -7.80
C GLN A 119 14.23 -7.83 -8.77
N MET A 120 13.08 -8.25 -9.28
CA MET A 120 12.99 -9.18 -10.41
C MET A 120 13.29 -8.42 -11.71
N ASN A 121 13.80 -9.13 -12.73
CA ASN A 121 13.92 -8.54 -14.07
C ASN A 121 12.52 -8.39 -14.68
N LEU A 122 11.82 -7.28 -14.36
CA LEU A 122 10.43 -7.01 -14.73
C LEU A 122 10.15 -7.26 -16.22
N LEU A 123 11.06 -6.87 -17.11
CA LEU A 123 10.86 -7.02 -18.55
C LEU A 123 10.84 -8.49 -19.00
N GLU A 124 11.55 -9.36 -18.29
CA GLU A 124 11.61 -10.79 -18.54
C GLU A 124 10.51 -11.55 -17.77
N ALA A 125 10.18 -11.09 -16.56
CA ALA A 125 9.21 -11.72 -15.68
C ALA A 125 7.76 -11.38 -16.06
N VAL A 126 7.45 -10.17 -16.53
CA VAL A 126 6.06 -9.73 -16.75
C VAL A 126 5.29 -10.62 -17.74
N PRO A 127 5.81 -11.03 -18.91
CA PRO A 127 5.07 -11.91 -19.81
C PRO A 127 4.71 -13.26 -19.17
N SER A 128 5.68 -13.90 -18.52
CA SER A 128 5.48 -15.21 -17.89
C SER A 128 4.59 -15.12 -16.65
N LEU A 129 4.73 -14.07 -15.84
CA LEU A 129 3.86 -13.77 -14.71
C LEU A 129 2.44 -13.47 -15.17
N TYR A 130 2.26 -12.66 -16.22
CA TYR A 130 0.93 -12.36 -16.74
C TYR A 130 0.22 -13.62 -17.23
N GLU A 131 0.88 -14.49 -18.00
CA GLU A 131 0.28 -15.75 -18.45
C GLU A 131 -0.15 -16.64 -17.28
N GLN A 132 0.68 -16.71 -16.23
CA GLN A 132 0.39 -17.51 -15.04
C GLN A 132 -0.68 -16.88 -14.15
N MET A 133 -0.72 -15.56 -14.04
CA MET A 133 -1.52 -14.82 -13.06
C MET A 133 -2.78 -14.19 -13.63
N ALA A 134 -2.99 -14.17 -14.95
CA ALA A 134 -4.13 -13.48 -15.57
C ALA A 134 -5.51 -13.97 -15.07
N HIS A 135 -5.59 -15.18 -14.50
CA HIS A 135 -6.81 -15.70 -13.90
C HIS A 135 -7.04 -15.25 -12.44
N LEU A 136 -6.04 -14.62 -11.81
CA LEU A 136 -6.06 -14.13 -10.43
C LEU A 136 -6.62 -12.70 -10.32
N PHE A 137 -6.70 -11.97 -11.43
CA PHE A 137 -7.19 -10.60 -11.46
C PHE A 137 -7.99 -10.30 -12.74
N GLU A 138 -8.82 -9.27 -12.66
CA GLU A 138 -9.60 -8.75 -13.79
C GLU A 138 -9.09 -7.33 -14.12
N THR A 139 -8.83 -7.03 -15.40
CA THR A 139 -8.36 -5.71 -15.83
C THR A 139 -8.83 -5.36 -17.24
N ASN A 140 -8.96 -4.07 -17.54
CA ASN A 140 -9.14 -3.56 -18.90
C ASN A 140 -7.80 -3.17 -19.58
N LEU A 141 -6.66 -3.41 -18.94
CA LEU A 141 -5.35 -3.20 -19.53
C LEU A 141 -5.00 -4.33 -20.51
N GLY A 142 -4.73 -3.96 -21.76
CA GLY A 142 -4.10 -4.87 -22.71
C GLY A 142 -2.62 -5.08 -22.40
N MET A 143 -2.04 -6.20 -22.85
CA MET A 143 -0.63 -6.55 -22.64
C MET A 143 0.34 -5.42 -23.01
N GLY A 144 0.09 -4.73 -24.13
CA GLY A 144 0.93 -3.60 -24.55
C GLY A 144 0.97 -2.45 -23.53
N ASN A 145 -0.17 -2.13 -22.92
CA ASN A 145 -0.24 -1.11 -21.86
C ASN A 145 0.48 -1.60 -20.60
N ILE A 146 0.34 -2.87 -20.24
CA ILE A 146 1.02 -3.47 -19.09
C ILE A 146 2.54 -3.39 -19.27
N LEU A 147 3.06 -3.77 -20.44
CA LEU A 147 4.50 -3.69 -20.73
C LEU A 147 5.01 -2.25 -20.71
N SER A 148 4.24 -1.31 -21.29
CA SER A 148 4.60 0.11 -21.24
C SER A 148 4.64 0.65 -19.82
N LEU A 149 3.66 0.28 -18.98
CA LEU A 149 3.63 0.68 -17.57
C LEU A 149 4.73 0.00 -16.76
N ALA A 150 5.11 -1.24 -17.10
CA ALA A 150 6.21 -1.95 -16.45
C ALA A 150 7.56 -1.23 -16.66
N VAL A 151 7.82 -0.68 -17.85
CA VAL A 151 9.00 0.16 -18.11
C VAL A 151 9.00 1.39 -17.20
N THR A 152 7.86 2.10 -17.13
CA THR A 152 7.71 3.26 -16.23
C THR A 152 7.90 2.87 -14.77
N ALA A 153 7.29 1.77 -14.33
CA ALA A 153 7.38 1.28 -12.96
C ALA A 153 8.80 0.86 -12.57
N ALA A 154 9.58 0.30 -13.50
CA ALA A 154 10.99 -0.04 -13.29
C ALA A 154 11.86 1.20 -13.06
N GLN A 155 11.56 2.30 -13.76
CA GLN A 155 12.30 3.56 -13.70
C GLN A 155 11.83 4.49 -12.56
N LEU A 156 10.65 4.23 -12.00
CA LEU A 156 10.05 5.06 -10.96
C LEU A 156 10.86 4.98 -9.67
N ASP A 157 11.21 6.14 -9.12
CA ASP A 157 11.79 6.28 -7.79
C ASP A 157 10.64 6.41 -6.78
N ALA A 158 10.66 5.58 -5.74
CA ALA A 158 9.63 5.58 -4.71
C ALA A 158 9.61 6.87 -3.85
N ALA A 159 10.69 7.68 -3.88
CA ALA A 159 10.74 9.04 -3.33
C ALA A 159 9.86 10.03 -4.12
N ASN A 160 9.58 9.71 -5.40
CA ASN A 160 8.72 10.49 -6.28
C ASN A 160 7.25 10.04 -6.25
N ILE A 161 6.89 9.06 -5.42
CA ILE A 161 5.52 8.59 -5.27
C ILE A 161 4.84 9.34 -4.12
N LYS A 162 3.78 10.08 -4.45
CA LYS A 162 2.89 10.66 -3.45
C LYS A 162 1.88 9.61 -2.98
N ARG A 163 1.82 9.41 -1.66
CA ARG A 163 0.82 8.55 -1.01
C ARG A 163 -0.13 9.42 -0.19
N ARG A 164 -1.44 9.24 -0.36
CA ARG A 164 -2.48 9.99 0.34
C ARG A 164 -3.61 9.07 0.77
N ASN A 165 -4.13 9.33 1.97
CA ASN A 165 -5.34 8.70 2.50
C ASN A 165 -6.26 9.79 3.03
N ILE A 166 -7.56 9.61 2.85
CA ILE A 166 -8.58 10.36 3.59
C ILE A 166 -8.71 9.68 4.96
N GLY A 167 -8.24 10.35 6.02
CA GLY A 167 -8.10 9.80 7.36
C GLY A 167 -9.18 10.27 8.35
N TRP A 168 -9.01 9.92 9.63
CA TRP A 168 -9.91 10.32 10.73
C TRP A 168 -10.16 11.82 10.84
N SER A 169 -9.19 12.66 10.49
CA SER A 169 -9.34 14.12 10.53
C SER A 169 -10.10 14.69 9.33
N GLN A 170 -10.34 13.87 8.30
CA GLN A 170 -10.99 14.28 7.06
C GLN A 170 -12.46 13.84 6.98
N VAL A 171 -12.95 13.08 7.95
CA VAL A 171 -14.30 12.53 7.92
C VAL A 171 -14.94 12.53 9.30
N GLU A 172 -16.27 12.51 9.31
CA GLU A 172 -17.07 12.32 10.53
C GLU A 172 -17.90 11.04 10.43
N PRO A 173 -18.02 10.25 11.51
CA PRO A 173 -18.86 9.06 11.50
C PRO A 173 -20.35 9.44 11.44
N TYR A 174 -21.11 8.71 10.62
CA TYR A 174 -22.55 8.90 10.47
C TYR A 174 -23.26 7.55 10.36
N THR A 175 -24.46 7.45 10.93
CA THR A 175 -25.31 6.27 10.80
C THR A 175 -26.44 6.59 9.84
N THR A 176 -26.49 5.87 8.72
CA THR A 176 -27.56 6.01 7.73
C THR A 176 -28.93 5.68 8.32
N PRO A 177 -30.04 6.15 7.71
CA PRO A 177 -31.40 5.79 8.12
C PRO A 177 -31.68 4.28 8.18
N TYR A 178 -30.89 3.47 7.45
CA TYR A 178 -30.98 2.01 7.40
C TYR A 178 -30.02 1.31 8.39
N GLY A 179 -29.35 2.06 9.27
CA GLY A 179 -28.47 1.51 10.31
C GLY A 179 -27.03 1.21 9.87
N GLY A 180 -26.66 1.48 8.61
CA GLY A 180 -25.29 1.33 8.13
C GLY A 180 -24.39 2.46 8.65
N GLY A 181 -23.22 2.11 9.18
CA GLY A 181 -22.19 3.09 9.56
C GLY A 181 -21.37 3.53 8.35
N VAL A 182 -21.30 4.84 8.11
CA VAL A 182 -20.56 5.48 7.01
C VAL A 182 -19.74 6.66 7.55
N TYR A 183 -18.93 7.24 6.67
CA TYR A 183 -18.13 8.42 6.95
C TYR A 183 -18.59 9.55 6.02
N LEU A 184 -19.00 10.69 6.59
CA LEU A 184 -19.29 11.89 5.82
C LEU A 184 -18.00 12.69 5.62
N PRO A 185 -17.78 13.27 4.43
CA PRO A 185 -16.58 14.04 4.13
C PRO A 185 -16.58 15.40 4.86
N ILE A 186 -15.44 15.76 5.44
CA ILE A 186 -15.14 17.12 5.89
C ILE A 186 -14.37 17.80 4.76
N TRP A 187 -15.09 18.43 3.83
CA TRP A 187 -14.50 18.99 2.59
C TRP A 187 -13.31 19.93 2.80
N PRO A 188 -13.33 20.88 3.76
CA PRO A 188 -12.18 21.75 4.02
C PRO A 188 -10.87 20.99 4.32
N GLU A 189 -10.97 19.77 4.86
CA GLU A 189 -9.82 18.93 5.21
C GLU A 189 -9.44 17.96 4.07
N ILE A 190 -10.38 17.63 3.18
CA ILE A 190 -10.19 16.74 2.02
C ILE A 190 -9.65 17.51 0.81
N GLU A 191 -10.12 18.73 0.57
CA GLU A 191 -9.74 19.54 -0.59
C GLU A 191 -8.22 19.69 -0.77
N PRO A 192 -7.42 19.97 0.28
CA PRO A 192 -5.96 20.04 0.14
C PRO A 192 -5.32 18.71 -0.28
N ILE A 193 -5.92 17.58 0.14
CA ILE A 193 -5.45 16.24 -0.24
C ILE A 193 -5.72 16.00 -1.72
N ILE A 194 -6.94 16.29 -2.19
CA ILE A 194 -7.30 16.15 -3.61
C ILE A 194 -6.44 17.06 -4.48
N ALA A 195 -6.26 18.33 -4.07
CA ALA A 195 -5.42 19.28 -4.79
C ALA A 195 -3.98 18.79 -4.93
N ASP A 196 -3.41 18.20 -3.87
CA ASP A 196 -2.07 17.64 -3.93
C ASP A 196 -1.97 16.38 -4.81
N VAL A 197 -2.99 15.53 -4.84
CA VAL A 197 -3.07 14.36 -5.74
C VAL A 197 -3.14 14.79 -7.21
N LEU A 198 -3.94 15.81 -7.51
CA LEU A 198 -4.12 16.32 -8.89
C LEU A 198 -2.99 17.26 -9.33
N SER A 199 -2.19 17.77 -8.39
CA SER A 199 -1.05 18.62 -8.73
C SER A 199 0.03 17.84 -9.48
N PRO A 200 0.63 18.42 -10.53
CA PRO A 200 1.75 17.79 -11.21
C PRO A 200 2.92 17.57 -10.25
N ALA A 201 3.77 16.59 -10.56
CA ALA A 201 5.01 16.39 -9.81
C ALA A 201 5.83 17.70 -9.81
N SER A 202 6.21 18.19 -8.64
CA SER A 202 6.92 19.46 -8.51
C SER A 202 8.30 19.39 -9.17
N VAL A 203 8.52 20.19 -10.23
CA VAL A 203 9.78 20.24 -11.00
C VAL A 203 10.98 20.55 -10.09
N ASN A 204 10.81 21.42 -9.10
CA ASN A 204 11.87 21.78 -8.14
C ASN A 204 12.35 20.62 -7.27
N ARG A 205 11.55 19.56 -7.06
CA ARG A 205 11.99 18.37 -6.31
C ARG A 205 12.87 17.45 -7.16
N ALA A 206 12.69 17.47 -8.48
CA ALA A 206 13.59 16.80 -9.42
C ALA A 206 14.93 17.56 -9.57
N GLU A 207 14.95 18.88 -9.31
CA GLU A 207 16.15 19.72 -9.36
C GLU A 207 16.87 19.91 -8.02
N GLN A 208 16.17 19.73 -6.89
CA GLN A 208 16.82 19.67 -5.58
C GLN A 208 17.65 18.38 -5.48
N GLY A 209 18.97 18.53 -5.38
CA GLY A 209 19.86 17.40 -5.15
C GLY A 209 19.41 16.58 -3.94
N ALA A 210 19.60 15.26 -4.01
CA ALA A 210 19.22 14.33 -2.96
C ALA A 210 19.74 14.79 -1.59
N VAL A 211 18.84 15.02 -0.63
CA VAL A 211 19.22 15.24 0.76
C VAL A 211 19.53 13.86 1.36
N LEU A 212 20.81 13.58 1.50
CA LEU A 212 21.31 12.35 2.11
C LEU A 212 21.14 12.46 3.63
N VAL A 213 20.53 11.42 4.21
CA VAL A 213 20.39 11.29 5.67
C VAL A 213 20.99 9.96 6.07
N GLU A 214 22.08 10.00 6.83
CA GLU A 214 22.70 8.78 7.34
C GLU A 214 21.91 8.27 8.56
N VAL A 215 21.62 6.97 8.60
CA VAL A 215 20.82 6.32 9.64
C VAL A 215 21.65 5.23 10.29
N TRP A 216 21.89 5.37 11.59
CA TRP A 216 22.67 4.43 12.39
C TRP A 216 21.76 3.74 13.41
N ASN A 217 21.74 2.41 13.42
CA ASN A 217 20.97 1.66 14.41
C ASN A 217 21.71 1.60 15.75
N GLY A 218 21.47 2.61 16.59
CA GLY A 218 22.00 2.69 17.94
C GLY A 218 21.25 1.85 18.98
N THR A 219 20.38 0.92 18.57
CA THR A 219 19.53 0.13 19.48
C THR A 219 19.81 -1.37 19.39
N GLU A 220 19.24 -2.16 20.31
CA GLU A 220 19.26 -3.63 20.22
C GLU A 220 18.21 -4.19 19.25
N HIS A 221 17.32 -3.35 18.73
CA HIS A 221 16.25 -3.79 17.84
C HIS A 221 16.75 -3.91 16.39
N VAL A 222 16.70 -5.12 15.86
CA VAL A 222 17.04 -5.43 14.47
C VAL A 222 16.10 -4.66 13.52
N ASP A 223 16.64 -4.22 12.38
CA ASP A 223 15.94 -3.52 11.29
C ASP A 223 15.36 -2.13 11.61
N TRP A 224 15.57 -1.57 12.80
CA TRP A 224 15.02 -0.24 13.13
C TRP A 224 15.63 0.91 12.31
N ASP A 225 16.88 0.75 11.86
CA ASP A 225 17.51 1.57 10.83
C ASP A 225 16.81 1.45 9.48
N LEU A 226 16.40 0.24 9.06
CA LEU A 226 15.63 0.03 7.83
C LEU A 226 14.24 0.67 7.93
N LEU A 227 13.57 0.59 9.08
CA LEU A 227 12.30 1.27 9.32
C LEU A 227 12.46 2.81 9.33
N ALA A 228 13.53 3.32 9.93
CA ALA A 228 13.82 4.75 9.92
C ALA A 228 14.16 5.24 8.50
N ALA A 229 14.92 4.45 7.74
CA ALA A 229 15.20 4.70 6.34
C ALA A 229 13.92 4.70 5.49
N ASP A 230 13.04 3.70 5.63
CA ASP A 230 11.75 3.68 4.94
C ASP A 230 10.90 4.92 5.26
N ARG A 231 10.87 5.37 6.52
CA ARG A 231 10.18 6.63 6.88
C ARG A 231 10.79 7.85 6.21
N LEU A 232 12.11 8.04 6.31
CA LEU A 232 12.82 9.15 5.67
C LEU A 232 12.56 9.19 4.17
N TYR A 233 12.63 8.02 3.56
CA TYR A 233 12.35 7.82 2.17
C TYR A 233 10.91 8.19 1.79
N ARG A 234 9.92 7.84 2.64
CA ARG A 234 8.53 8.28 2.47
C ARG A 234 8.33 9.80 2.56
N TYR A 235 9.23 10.50 3.26
CA TYR A 235 9.25 11.96 3.35
C TYR A 235 10.07 12.64 2.24
N GLY A 236 10.70 11.86 1.34
CA GLY A 236 11.46 12.37 0.20
C GLY A 236 12.95 12.59 0.47
N TYR A 237 13.49 12.04 1.55
CA TYR A 237 14.93 11.99 1.81
C TYR A 237 15.57 10.75 1.20
N VAL A 238 16.89 10.77 1.00
CA VAL A 238 17.65 9.58 0.55
C VAL A 238 18.42 9.02 1.74
N PRO A 239 17.91 7.96 2.40
CA PRO A 239 18.58 7.38 3.55
C PRO A 239 19.83 6.60 3.13
N VAL A 240 20.88 6.66 3.96
CA VAL A 240 22.09 5.84 3.84
C VAL A 240 22.27 5.08 5.15
N ILE A 241 22.29 3.75 5.09
CA ILE A 241 22.50 2.93 6.30
C ILE A 241 23.99 2.97 6.67
N GLY A 242 24.28 3.37 7.89
CA GLY A 242 25.63 3.35 8.46
C GLY A 242 25.72 2.41 9.66
N ASN A 243 26.91 2.37 10.27
CA ASN A 243 27.17 1.52 11.44
C ASN A 243 27.23 2.38 12.69
N ALA A 244 26.36 2.08 13.66
CA ALA A 244 26.46 2.69 14.98
C ALA A 244 27.73 2.22 15.71
N ASP A 245 28.36 3.12 16.44
CA ASP A 245 29.50 2.84 17.32
C ASP A 245 29.10 2.04 18.57
N ARG A 246 27.85 2.18 19.03
CA ARG A 246 27.26 1.45 20.16
C ARG A 246 25.75 1.24 19.95
N ARG A 247 25.13 0.35 20.76
CA ARG A 247 23.75 -0.13 20.58
C ARG A 247 22.80 0.12 21.76
N ASP A 248 23.20 0.93 22.72
CA ASP A 248 22.47 1.22 23.95
C ASP A 248 21.99 2.68 24.03
N TYR A 249 21.82 3.34 22.87
CA TYR A 249 21.24 4.68 22.83
C TYR A 249 19.78 4.64 23.30
N SER A 250 19.45 5.49 24.28
CA SER A 250 18.08 5.60 24.82
C SER A 250 17.20 6.59 24.03
N GLN A 251 17.81 7.45 23.22
CA GLN A 251 17.15 8.46 22.39
C GLN A 251 17.92 8.66 21.09
N THR A 252 17.24 9.20 20.08
CA THR A 252 17.85 9.58 18.80
C THR A 252 18.79 10.76 18.98
N GLU A 253 19.98 10.68 18.41
CA GLU A 253 20.92 11.79 18.26
C GLU A 253 20.90 12.26 16.79
N ILE A 254 20.97 13.58 16.56
CA ILE A 254 20.91 14.23 15.23
C ILE A 254 22.19 15.04 15.02
#